data_AF-A0A7C7XZC0-F1
#
_entry.id   AF-A0A7C7XZC0-F1
#
_cell.length_a   1.000
_cell.length_b   1.000
_cell.length_c   1.000
_cell.angle_alpha   90.00
_cell.angle_beta   90.00
_cell.angle_gamma   90.00
#
_symmetry.space_group_name_H-M   'P 1'
#
loop_
_entity.id
_entity.type
_entity.pdbx_description
1 polymer ?
#
loop_
_entity_poly.entity_id
_entity_poly.type
_entity_poly.pdbx_seq_one_letter_code
_entity_poly.pdbx_strand_id
1 'polypeptide(L)'
;MESTSVYPVAKGILGAIWLISTACFFPPLQSTELADFGRSLFWVLAVVHAVECVAFLGVLRKSSRPLPGELWQTFLYGIVHVSVVRKEIREQEEGQG
;
A
#
# COMPACT_ATOMS: atom_id res chain seq x y z
N MET A 1 -18.80 14.40 -14.93
CA MET A 1 -17.92 14.69 -13.79
C MET A 1 -16.94 13.54 -13.73
N GLU A 2 -15.71 13.78 -14.17
CA GLU A 2 -14.63 12.79 -14.19
C GLU A 2 -14.54 12.12 -12.82
N SER A 3 -14.74 10.81 -12.77
CA SER A 3 -14.30 10.00 -11.66
C SER A 3 -12.78 9.99 -11.67
N THR A 4 -12.18 11.13 -11.29
CA THR A 4 -10.74 11.26 -11.04
C THR A 4 -10.38 10.08 -10.16
N SER A 5 -9.67 9.12 -10.75
CA SER A 5 -9.44 7.81 -10.15
C SER A 5 -8.95 8.00 -8.72
N VAL A 6 -9.73 7.55 -7.73
CA VAL A 6 -9.37 7.69 -6.31
C VAL A 6 -8.05 6.99 -6.01
N TYR A 7 -7.70 6.02 -6.84
CA TYR A 7 -6.52 5.17 -6.73
C TYR A 7 -5.16 5.91 -6.81
N PRO A 8 -4.83 6.68 -7.87
CA PRO A 8 -3.58 7.45 -7.92
C PRO A 8 -3.45 8.46 -6.78
N VAL A 9 -4.57 9.07 -6.35
CA VAL A 9 -4.57 10.01 -5.23
C VAL A 9 -4.25 9.28 -3.92
N ALA A 10 -4.91 8.15 -3.65
CA ALA A 10 -4.66 7.35 -2.45
C ALA A 10 -3.22 6.81 -2.40
N LYS A 11 -2.68 6.34 -3.54
CA LYS A 11 -1.27 5.92 -3.64
C LYS A 11 -0.32 7.09 -3.40
N GLY A 12 -0.60 8.27 -3.94
CA GLY A 12 0.19 9.47 -3.71
C GLY A 12 0.24 9.86 -2.23
N ILE A 13 -0.91 9.84 -1.55
CA ILE A 13 -1.00 10.14 -0.11
C ILE A 13 -0.22 9.11 0.71
N LEU A 14 -0.43 7.80 0.48
CA LEU A 14 0.30 6.74 1.18
C LEU A 14 1.81 6.83 0.93
N GLY A 15 2.22 7.11 -0.31
CA GLY A 15 3.62 7.34 -0.65
C GLY A 15 4.23 8.52 0.10
N ALA A 16 3.51 9.65 0.18
CA ALA A 16 3.95 10.81 0.95
C ALA A 16 4.07 10.49 2.46
N ILE A 17 3.12 9.74 3.02
CA ILE A 17 3.16 9.29 4.42
C ILE A 17 4.38 8.40 4.66
N TRP A 18 4.64 7.42 3.79
CA TRP A 18 5.84 6.58 3.87
C TRP A 18 7.12 7.40 3.84
N LEU A 19 7.22 8.35 2.90
CA LEU A 19 8.41 9.21 2.75
C LEU A 19 8.65 10.08 3.98
N ILE A 20 7.61 10.78 4.47
CA ILE A 20 7.74 11.66 5.64
C ILE A 20 8.08 10.84 6.89
N SER A 21 7.41 9.71 7.09
CA SER A 21 7.65 8.82 8.23
C SER A 21 9.07 8.22 8.19
N THR A 22 9.55 7.84 7.02
CA THR A 22 10.93 7.37 6.81
C THR A 22 11.95 8.48 7.02
N ALA A 23 11.66 9.70 6.55
CA ALA A 23 12.54 10.85 6.69
C ALA A 23 12.77 11.22 8.17
N CYS A 24 11.84 10.90 9.08
CA CYS A 24 11.99 11.08 10.52
C CYS A 24 13.09 10.21 11.18
N PHE A 25 13.65 9.24 10.46
CA PHE A 25 14.84 8.49 10.90
C PHE A 25 16.16 9.18 10.55
N PHE A 26 16.14 10.26 9.76
CA PHE A 26 17.33 10.90 9.23
C PHE A 26 17.41 12.39 9.62
N PRO A 27 18.61 13.00 9.67
CA PRO A 27 18.75 14.44 9.77
C PRO A 27 18.10 15.16 8.56
N PRO A 28 17.52 16.37 8.74
CA PRO A 28 17.42 17.14 9.99
C PRO A 28 16.20 16.77 10.85
N LEU A 29 15.29 15.92 10.35
CA LEU A 29 14.03 15.63 11.03
C LEU A 29 14.21 14.81 12.31
N GLN A 30 15.24 13.98 12.40
CA GLN A 30 15.51 13.11 13.56
C GLN A 30 15.62 13.83 14.91
N SER A 31 15.95 15.13 14.90
CA SER A 31 16.15 15.98 16.09
C SER A 31 14.98 16.92 16.37
N THR A 32 13.87 16.76 15.64
CA THR A 32 12.66 17.55 15.83
C THR A 32 11.64 16.78 16.66
N GLU A 33 10.72 17.49 17.32
CA GLU A 33 9.58 16.89 18.05
C GLU A 33 8.69 16.01 17.15
N LEU A 34 8.74 16.22 15.83
CA LEU A 34 8.02 15.41 14.85
C LEU A 34 8.64 14.01 14.65
N ALA A 35 9.89 13.80 15.05
CA ALA A 35 10.64 12.58 14.79
C ALA A 35 9.96 11.35 15.40
N ASP A 36 9.55 11.43 16.67
CA ASP A 36 8.96 10.30 17.38
C ASP A 36 7.57 9.97 16.84
N PHE A 37 6.79 10.98 16.47
CA PHE A 37 5.52 10.79 15.78
C PHE A 37 5.72 10.08 14.44
N GLY A 38 6.65 10.56 13.60
CA GLY A 38 6.93 9.96 12.29
C GLY A 38 7.47 8.53 12.37
N ARG A 39 8.34 8.24 13.34
CA ARG A 39 8.85 6.88 13.58
C ARG A 39 7.75 5.94 14.06
N SER A 40 6.90 6.41 14.98
CA SER A 40 5.74 5.64 15.45
C SER A 40 4.79 5.35 14.28
N LEU A 41 4.49 6.36 13.45
CA LEU A 41 3.67 6.22 12.26
C LEU A 41 4.27 5.23 11.25
N PHE A 42 5.58 5.26 11.03
CA PHE A 42 6.29 4.29 10.19
C PHE A 42 6.06 2.86 10.69
N TRP A 43 6.26 2.61 11.99
CA TRP A 43 6.12 1.27 12.55
C TRP A 43 4.67 0.78 12.52
N VAL A 44 3.71 1.64 12.85
CA VAL A 44 2.28 1.31 12.75
C VAL A 44 1.92 0.96 11.30
N LEU A 45 2.33 1.78 10.34
CA LEU A 45 2.06 1.56 8.92
C LEU A 45 2.70 0.25 8.42
N ALA A 46 3.96 0.02 8.76
CA ALA A 46 4.69 -1.20 8.40
C ALA A 46 4.03 -2.46 8.98
N VAL A 47 3.61 -2.44 10.25
CA VAL A 47 2.95 -3.57 10.89
C VAL A 47 1.59 -3.83 10.26
N VAL A 48 0.76 -2.80 10.07
CA VAL A 48 -0.56 -2.94 9.43
C VAL A 48 -0.40 -3.52 8.03
N HIS A 49 0.49 -2.96 7.22
CA HIS A 49 0.69 -3.41 5.84
C HIS A 49 1.32 -4.81 5.77
N ALA A 50 2.19 -5.18 6.71
CA ALA A 50 2.69 -6.54 6.83
C ALA A 50 1.58 -7.55 7.15
N VAL A 51 0.66 -7.19 8.07
CA VAL A 51 -0.53 -8.01 8.36
C VAL A 51 -1.42 -8.13 7.12
N GLU A 52 -1.62 -7.04 6.37
CA GLU A 52 -2.39 -7.05 5.13
C GLU A 52 -1.76 -7.97 4.07
N CYS A 53 -0.44 -7.96 3.90
CA CYS A 53 0.25 -8.89 3.00
C CYS A 53 -0.08 -10.35 3.31
N VAL A 54 -0.13 -10.73 4.59
CA VAL A 54 -0.47 -12.09 5.02
C VAL A 54 -1.97 -12.36 4.86
N ALA A 55 -2.81 -11.44 5.31
CA ALA A 55 -4.27 -11.58 5.26
C ALA A 55 -4.81 -11.70 3.83
N PHE A 56 -4.19 -10.97 2.88
CA PHE A 56 -4.61 -10.96 1.48
C PHE A 56 -3.79 -11.89 0.58
N LEU A 57 -2.84 -12.66 1.13
CA LEU A 57 -2.01 -13.58 0.35
C LEU A 57 -2.84 -14.53 -0.54
N GLY A 58 -3.97 -15.02 -0.04
CA GLY A 58 -4.89 -15.88 -0.80
C GLY A 58 -5.53 -15.18 -2.00
N VAL A 59 -5.77 -13.86 -1.92
CA VAL A 59 -6.27 -13.05 -3.03
C VAL A 59 -5.15 -12.76 -4.02
N LEU A 60 -3.97 -12.36 -3.53
CA LEU A 60 -2.82 -12.02 -4.37
C LEU A 60 -2.33 -13.21 -5.21
N ARG A 61 -2.42 -14.44 -4.68
CA ARG A 61 -2.11 -15.67 -5.40
C ARG A 61 -3.03 -15.97 -6.58
N LYS A 62 -4.22 -15.38 -6.63
CA LYS A 62 -5.17 -15.51 -7.74
C LYS A 62 -4.90 -14.50 -8.86
N SER A 63 -4.06 -13.50 -8.61
CA SER A 63 -3.65 -12.54 -9.64
C SER A 63 -2.86 -13.25 -10.74
N SER A 64 -3.03 -12.80 -11.98
CA SER A 64 -2.21 -13.23 -13.12
C SER A 64 -0.77 -12.67 -13.09
N ARG A 65 -0.47 -11.76 -12.16
CA ARG A 65 0.84 -11.11 -12.00
C ARG A 65 1.76 -11.86 -11.03
N PRO A 66 3.09 -11.63 -11.10
CA PRO A 66 4.05 -12.26 -10.19
C PRO A 66 3.78 -11.92 -8.71
N LEU A 67 3.68 -12.97 -7.89
CA LEU A 67 3.37 -12.85 -6.46
C LEU A 67 4.30 -11.90 -5.67
N PRO A 68 5.63 -11.88 -5.88
CA PRO A 68 6.50 -10.94 -5.15
C PRO A 68 6.20 -9.48 -5.44
N GLY A 69 5.83 -9.15 -6.69
CA GLY A 69 5.43 -7.80 -7.06
C GLY A 69 4.12 -7.38 -6.41
N GLU A 70 3.15 -8.30 -6.37
CA GLU A 70 1.86 -8.10 -5.71
C GLU A 70 2.01 -7.92 -4.19
N LEU A 71 2.89 -8.69 -3.56
CA LEU A 71 3.22 -8.55 -2.14
C LEU A 71 3.91 -7.21 -1.86
N TRP A 72 4.86 -6.79 -2.69
CA TRP A 72 5.52 -5.49 -2.53
C TRP A 72 4.55 -4.32 -2.70
N GLN A 73 3.68 -4.37 -3.70
CA GLN A 73 2.65 -3.35 -3.91
C GLN A 73 1.64 -3.34 -2.76
N THR A 74 1.26 -4.51 -2.23
CA THR A 74 0.40 -4.61 -1.03
C THR A 74 1.11 -4.07 0.21
N PHE A 75 2.42 -4.30 0.36
CA PHE A 75 3.17 -3.75 1.48
C PHE A 75 3.25 -2.22 1.42
N LEU A 76 3.32 -1.62 0.24
CA LEU A 76 3.40 -0.17 0.10
C LEU A 76 2.02 0.51 0.19
N TYR A 77 1.01 -0.10 -0.40
CA TYR A 77 -0.29 0.54 -0.64
C TYR A 77 -1.46 -0.17 0.05
N GLY A 78 -1.21 -1.26 0.74
CA GLY A 78 -2.18 -1.97 1.56
C GLY A 78 -3.42 -2.43 0.79
N ILE A 79 -4.57 -2.31 1.45
CA ILE A 79 -5.88 -2.64 0.88
C ILE A 79 -6.24 -1.88 -0.40
N VAL A 80 -5.63 -0.69 -0.64
CA VAL A 80 -5.87 0.10 -1.86
C VAL A 80 -5.42 -0.69 -3.09
N HIS A 81 -4.26 -1.35 -3.01
CA HIS A 81 -3.77 -2.21 -4.09
C HIS A 81 -4.61 -3.48 -4.22
N VAL A 82 -4.94 -4.13 -3.10
CA VAL A 82 -5.77 -5.35 -3.08
C VAL A 82 -7.13 -5.13 -3.72
N SER A 83 -7.74 -3.96 -3.55
CA SER A 83 -9.02 -3.62 -4.17
C SER A 83 -8.93 -3.59 -5.70
N VAL A 84 -7.81 -3.13 -6.25
CA VAL A 84 -7.55 -3.17 -7.70
C VAL A 84 -7.34 -4.60 -8.18
N VAL A 85 -6.52 -5.38 -7.47
CA VAL A 85 -6.29 -6.80 -7.81
C VAL A 85 -7.61 -7.59 -7.82
N ARG A 86 -8.48 -7.38 -6.82
CA ARG A 86 -9.79 -8.03 -6.77
C ARG A 86 -10.67 -7.65 -7.96
N LYS A 87 -10.63 -6.39 -8.38
CA LYS A 87 -11.35 -5.92 -9.57
C LYS A 87 -10.82 -6.58 -10.84
N GLU A 88 -9.50 -6.61 -11.01
CA GLU A 88 -8.84 -7.25 -12.16
C GLU A 88 -9.15 -8.75 -12.24
N ILE A 89 -9.13 -9.47 -11.11
CA ILE A 89 -9.51 -10.89 -11.06
C ILE A 89 -10.96 -11.09 -11.51
N ARG A 90 -11.89 -10.27 -11.01
CA ARG A 90 -13.30 -10.35 -11.37
C ARG A 90 -13.53 -10.10 -12.87
N GLU A 91 -12.86 -9.11 -13.44
CA GLU A 91 -12.95 -8.80 -14.88
C GLU A 91 -12.40 -9.94 -15.75
N GLN A 92 -11.37 -10.67 -15.27
CA GLN A 92 -10.85 -11.85 -15.95
C GLN A 92 -11.82 -13.04 -15.92
N GLU A 93 -12.54 -13.23 -14.81
CA GLU A 93 -13.58 -14.26 -14.69
C GLU A 93 -14.80 -13.96 -15.58
N GLU A 94 -15.22 -12.69 -15.68
CA GLU A 94 -16.37 -12.27 -16.51
C GLU A 94 -16.04 -12.26 -18.02
N GLY A 95 -14.79 -12.00 -18.42
CA GLY A 95 -14.36 -12.00 -19.83
C GLY A 95 -14.11 -13.38 -20.45
N GLN A 96 -14.20 -14.46 -19.66
CA GLN A 96 -14.02 -15.85 -20.11
C GLN A 96 -15.35 -16.62 -20.26
N GLY A 97 -16.50 -15.95 -20.07
CA GLY A 97 -17.84 -16.53 -20.17
C GLY A 97 -18.48 -16.41 -21.56
#